data_AF-A0A844CD16-F1
#
_entry.id   AF-A0A844CD16-F1
#
_cell.length_a   1.000
_cell.length_b   1.000
_cell.length_c   1.000
_cell.angle_alpha   90.00
_cell.angle_beta   90.00
_cell.angle_gamma   90.00
#
_symmetry.space_group_name_H-M   'P 1'
#
loop_
_entity.id
_entity.type
_entity.pdbx_description
1 polymer ?
#
loop_
_entity_poly.entity_id
_entity_poly.type
_entity_poly.pdbx_seq_one_letter_code
_entity_poly.pdbx_strand_id
1 'polypeptide(L)' 'MFQELSIDKAMNEIQFAKSLQVITKMKEEGLISLIEFKEIKIALIELYRPYLAELML' A
#
# COMPACT_ATOMS: atom_id res chain seq x y z
N MET A 1 6.29 13.70 22.20
CA MET A 1 5.53 13.73 20.93
C MET A 1 6.33 13.23 19.72
N PHE A 2 7.36 12.38 19.88
CA PHE A 2 8.17 11.89 18.75
C PHE A 2 8.05 10.38 18.48
N GLN A 3 7.42 9.62 19.38
CA GLN A 3 7.38 8.15 19.30
C GLN A 3 6.09 7.63 18.64
N GLU A 4 4.95 8.31 18.80
CA GLU A 4 3.69 7.95 18.13
C GLU A 4 3.78 8.08 16.60
N LEU A 5 4.47 9.12 16.10
CA LEU A 5 4.64 9.37 14.67
C LEU A 5 5.43 8.26 13.95
N SER A 6 6.30 7.50 14.64
CA SER A 6 7.05 6.39 14.03
C SER A 6 6.27 5.08 14.01
N ILE A 7 5.45 4.82 15.03
CA ILE A 7 4.59 3.62 15.09
C ILE A 7 3.50 3.72 14.03
N ASP A 8 2.88 4.89 13.89
CA ASP A 8 1.85 5.12 12.87
C ASP A 8 2.41 4.98 11.45
N LYS A 9 3.61 5.50 11.19
CA LYS A 9 4.31 5.30 9.91
C LYS A 9 4.56 3.82 9.62
N ALA A 10 5.18 3.10 10.56
CA ALA A 10 5.47 1.68 10.40
C ALA A 10 4.18 0.86 10.20
N MET A 11 3.11 1.18 10.91
CA MET A 11 1.82 0.52 10.73
C MET A 11 1.25 0.79 9.32
N ASN A 12 1.32 2.03 8.84
CA ASN A 12 0.86 2.38 7.50
C ASN A 12 1.66 1.68 6.40
N GLU A 13 2.98 1.51 6.55
CA GLU A 13 3.80 0.73 5.63
C GLU A 13 3.39 -0.76 5.60
N ILE A 14 3.13 -1.35 6.77
CA ILE A 14 2.62 -2.72 6.87
C ILE A 14 1.26 -2.85 6.18
N GLN A 15 0.36 -1.87 6.38
CA GLN A 15 -0.95 -1.87 5.74
C GLN A 15 -0.86 -1.72 4.21
N PHE A 16 0.07 -0.90 3.73
CA PHE A 16 0.36 -0.79 2.30
C PHE A 16 0.81 -2.15 1.71
N ALA A 17 1.78 -2.82 2.36
CA ALA A 17 2.28 -4.11 1.91
C ALA A 17 1.18 -5.19 1.88
N LYS A 18 0.34 -5.23 2.93
CA LYS A 18 -0.82 -6.14 3.00
C LYS A 18 -1.83 -5.86 1.90
N SER A 19 -2.18 -4.59 1.69
CA SER A 19 -3.12 -4.17 0.65
C SER A 19 -2.60 -4.57 -0.73
N LEU A 20 -1.31 -4.35 -1.01
CA LEU A 20 -0.67 -4.74 -2.25
C LEU A 20 -0.68 -6.26 -2.47
N GLN A 21 -0.45 -7.05 -1.41
CA GLN A 21 -0.52 -8.50 -1.46
C GLN A 21 -1.93 -8.99 -1.81
N VAL A 22 -2.96 -8.41 -1.20
CA VAL A 22 -4.36 -8.78 -1.45
C VAL A 22 -4.73 -8.53 -2.91
N ILE A 23 -4.47 -7.34 -3.44
CA ILE A 23 -4.85 -7.01 -4.82
C ILE A 23 -4.04 -7.83 -5.84
N THR A 24 -2.81 -8.22 -5.50
CA THR A 24 -1.99 -9.10 -6.34
C THR A 24 -2.62 -10.48 -6.45
N LYS A 25 -3.05 -11.07 -5.33
CA LYS A 25 -3.77 -12.35 -5.33
C LYS A 25 -5.10 -12.26 -6.09
N MET A 26 -5.87 -11.18 -5.91
CA MET A 26 -7.10 -10.96 -6.66
C MET A 26 -6.85 -10.94 -8.17
N LYS A 27 -5.75 -10.33 -8.63
CA LYS A 27 -5.35 -10.33 -10.04
C LYS A 27 -4.88 -11.71 -10.51
N GLU A 28 -4.16 -12.46 -9.68
CA GLU A 28 -3.67 -13.81 -10.00
C GLU A 28 -4.81 -14.83 -10.11
N GLU A 29 -5.82 -14.72 -9.24
CA GLU A 29 -7.04 -15.54 -9.28
C GLU A 29 -8.05 -15.08 -10.34
N GLY A 30 -7.75 -13.99 -11.06
CA GLY A 30 -8.63 -13.45 -12.11
C GLY A 30 -9.90 -12.77 -11.59
N LEU A 31 -9.94 -12.41 -10.31
CA LEU A 31 -11.06 -11.69 -9.69
C LEU A 31 -11.14 -10.22 -10.14
N ILE A 32 -10.00 -9.65 -10.55
CA ILE A 32 -9.91 -8.30 -11.13
C ILE A 32 -9.07 -8.34 -12.40
N SER A 33 -9.39 -7.45 -13.34
CA SER A 33 -8.63 -7.24 -14.56
C SER A 33 -7.27 -6.57 -14.30
N LEU A 34 -6.39 -6.60 -15.30
CA LEU A 34 -5.11 -5.87 -15.24
C LEU A 34 -5.30 -4.35 -15.11
N ILE A 35 -6.40 -3.81 -15.65
CA ILE A 35 -6.70 -2.37 -15.59
C ILE A 35 -7.12 -2.01 -14.16
N GLU A 36 -8.08 -2.72 -13.58
CA GLU A 36 -8.53 -2.54 -12.20
C GLU A 36 -7.37 -2.70 -11.21
N PHE A 37 -6.50 -3.71 -11.40
CA PHE A 37 -5.30 -3.87 -10.58
C PHE A 37 -4.39 -2.63 -10.61
N LYS A 38 -4.17 -2.03 -11.80
CA LYS A 38 -3.33 -0.83 -11.93
C LYS A 38 -3.97 0.38 -11.27
N GLU A 39 -5.28 0.58 -11.45
CA GLU A 39 -6.02 1.68 -10.86
C GLU A 39 -5.99 1.60 -9.32
N ILE A 40 -6.28 0.43 -8.76
CA ILE A 40 -6.24 0.21 -7.30
C ILE A 40 -4.81 0.39 -6.78
N LYS A 41 -3.79 -0.11 -7.48
CA LYS A 41 -2.39 0.05 -7.09
C LYS A 41 -1.99 1.53 -7.04
N ILE A 42 -2.39 2.34 -8.02
CA ILE A 42 -2.11 3.79 -8.03
C ILE A 42 -2.80 4.45 -6.82
N ALA A 43 -4.08 4.16 -6.58
CA ALA A 43 -4.82 4.71 -5.45
C ALA A 43 -4.17 4.35 -4.10
N LEU A 44 -3.69 3.11 -3.93
CA LEU A 44 -2.95 2.69 -2.73
C LEU A 44 -1.64 3.48 -2.58
N ILE A 45 -0.86 3.65 -3.65
CA ILE A 45 0.38 4.44 -3.58
C ILE A 45 0.08 5.88 -3.18
N GLU A 46 -0.98 6.49 -3.71
CA GLU A 46 -1.38 7.86 -3.35
C GLU A 46 -1.83 7.97 -1.89
N LEU A 47 -2.63 7.02 -1.41
CA LEU A 47 -3.11 6.97 -0.03
C LEU A 47 -1.97 6.85 0.98
N TYR A 48 -0.98 5.99 0.68
CA TYR A 48 0.12 5.72 1.60
C TYR A 48 1.37 6.57 1.35
N ARG A 49 1.40 7.39 0.28
CA ARG A 49 2.53 8.27 -0.09
C ARG A 49 3.15 9.05 1.10
N PRO A 50 2.37 9.65 2.03
CA PRO A 50 2.94 10.40 3.15
C PRO A 50 3.77 9.54 4.12
N TYR A 51 3.53 8.23 4.14
CA TYR A 51 4.17 7.27 5.03
C TYR A 51 5.30 6.51 4.33
N LEU A 52 5.23 6.33 3.00
CA LEU A 52 6.24 5.62 2.21
C LEU A 52 7.53 6.42 1.94
N ALA A 53 7.59 7.69 2.34
CA ALA A 53 8.73 8.56 2.07
C ALA A 53 10.05 8.07 2.73
N GLU A 54 9.97 7.25 3.78
CA GLU A 54 11.15 6.63 4.41
C GLU A 54 11.60 5.33 3.73
N LEU A 55 10.77 4.69 2.90
CA LEU A 55 11.13 3.49 2.12
C LEU A 55 11.89 3.79 0.82
N MET A 56 11.97 5.06 0.39
CA MET A 56 12.67 5.50 -0.82
C MET A 56 14.07 6.12 -0.57
N LEU A 57 14.60 6.03 0.65
CA LEU A 57 15.97 6.40 1.03
C LEU A 57 16.82 5.17 1.36
#